data_AF-A0A8H3ZX75-F1
#
_entry.id   AF-A0A8H3ZX75-F1
#
_cell.length_a   1.000
_cell.length_b   1.000
_cell.length_c   1.000
_cell.angle_alpha   90.00
_cell.angle_beta   90.00
_cell.angle_gamma   90.00
#
_symmetry.space_group_name_H-M   'P 1'
#
loop_
_entity.id
_entity.type
_entity.pdbx_description
1 polymer ?
#
loop_
_entity_poly.entity_id
_entity_poly.type
_entity_poly.pdbx_seq_one_letter_code
_entity_poly.pdbx_strand_id
1 'polypeptide(L)'
;MSGLPDINDPTAIAVWNRAAARLVRETLERIMTSSASTATPMKHAFERRVQDVKSPKSDINALILDYLTMEGYSRAADKFSKEANLQEHPIDETVKIRQQIQRAIHTGSIQAAIEALNDFDSEILDRDPTLHFALLRLQLVELIRSCTATPGGDITPALTFATHHLGPRAPTDPRFLKDLEETMALLVFPHSDLEPQLAAILHPDLRRGVADDVNKAILQRETERREASIRNLIRMRAWAENTARAEKKALPDRISIGLNGDGDTDVHDPMIEPGRQEQNGPRSDSADTQDALEHYESEDSYYDGVFDEFYDSE
;
A
#
# COMPACT_ATOMS: atom_id res chain seq x y z
N MET A 1 -58.26 41.21 8.40
CA MET A 1 -59.08 41.97 9.38
C MET A 1 -59.39 41.01 10.53
N SER A 2 -58.98 41.24 11.78
CA SER A 2 -58.34 42.43 12.36
C SER A 2 -57.53 42.07 13.63
N GLY A 3 -56.52 42.89 13.95
CA GLY A 3 -55.87 42.92 15.28
C GLY A 3 -54.70 41.95 15.51
N LEU A 4 -53.47 42.47 15.53
CA LEU A 4 -52.47 41.92 16.46
C LEU A 4 -52.94 42.30 17.88
N PRO A 5 -52.83 41.39 18.87
CA PRO A 5 -53.25 41.69 20.24
C PRO A 5 -52.31 42.68 20.93
N ASP A 6 -52.85 43.50 21.82
CA ASP A 6 -52.08 44.41 22.68
C ASP A 6 -51.21 43.59 23.65
N ILE A 7 -49.92 43.93 23.69
CA ILE A 7 -48.91 43.29 24.56
C ILE A 7 -49.21 43.51 26.06
N ASN A 8 -50.11 44.44 26.39
CA ASN A 8 -50.48 44.76 27.78
C ASN A 8 -51.77 44.08 28.27
N ASP A 9 -52.45 43.25 27.46
CA ASP A 9 -53.63 42.48 27.91
C ASP A 9 -53.22 41.10 28.49
N PRO A 10 -53.30 40.90 29.82
CA PRO A 10 -52.92 39.63 30.44
C PRO A 10 -53.84 38.46 30.04
N THR A 11 -55.07 38.72 29.58
CA THR A 11 -56.00 37.67 29.15
C THR A 11 -55.64 37.13 27.77
N ALA A 12 -55.20 38.00 26.85
CA ALA A 12 -54.70 37.61 25.53
C ALA A 12 -53.42 36.77 25.64
N ILE A 13 -52.49 37.17 26.52
CA ILE A 13 -51.27 36.41 26.83
C ILE A 13 -51.60 35.03 27.40
N ALA A 14 -52.57 34.94 28.31
CA ALA A 14 -52.98 33.65 28.89
C ALA A 14 -53.59 32.68 27.86
N VAL A 15 -54.32 33.19 26.86
CA VAL A 15 -54.84 32.38 25.75
C VAL A 15 -53.70 31.89 24.85
N TRP A 16 -52.75 32.76 24.50
CA TRP A 16 -51.58 32.39 23.69
C TRP A 16 -50.67 31.38 24.38
N ASN A 17 -50.39 31.55 25.68
CA ASN A 17 -49.61 30.59 26.46
C ASN A 17 -50.29 29.21 26.52
N ARG A 18 -51.63 29.15 26.58
CA ARG A 18 -52.37 27.87 26.50
C ARG A 18 -52.34 27.25 25.10
N ALA A 19 -52.35 28.05 24.04
CA ALA A 19 -52.20 27.58 22.66
C ALA A 19 -50.78 27.03 22.40
N ALA A 20 -49.74 27.78 22.80
CA ALA A 20 -48.34 27.36 22.71
C ALA A 20 -48.09 26.07 23.54
N ALA A 21 -48.62 25.99 24.76
CA ALA A 21 -48.48 24.79 25.59
C ALA A 21 -49.22 23.56 25.03
N ARG A 22 -50.27 23.72 24.22
CA ARG A 22 -50.86 22.62 23.45
C ARG A 22 -49.96 22.21 22.30
N LEU A 23 -49.50 23.16 21.48
CA LEU A 23 -48.64 22.89 20.33
C LEU A 23 -47.35 22.16 20.75
N VAL A 24 -46.70 22.62 21.82
CA VAL A 24 -45.50 21.97 22.39
C VAL A 24 -45.78 20.56 22.89
N ARG A 25 -46.96 20.31 23.46
CA ARG A 25 -47.34 18.96 23.94
C ARG A 25 -47.64 18.03 22.77
N GLU A 26 -48.34 18.53 21.75
CA GLU A 26 -48.67 17.79 20.53
C GLU A 26 -47.41 17.47 19.70
N THR A 27 -46.41 18.37 19.66
CA THR A 27 -45.10 18.06 19.06
C THR A 27 -44.30 17.06 19.89
N LEU A 28 -44.32 17.15 21.23
CA LEU A 28 -43.68 16.16 22.10
C LEU A 28 -44.32 14.78 21.99
N GLU A 29 -45.65 14.68 21.94
CA GLU A 29 -46.37 13.42 21.71
C GLU A 29 -46.04 12.85 20.32
N ARG A 30 -45.90 13.69 19.29
CA ARG A 30 -45.49 13.27 17.94
C ARG A 30 -44.02 12.80 17.88
N ILE A 31 -43.14 13.37 18.71
CA ILE A 31 -41.74 12.95 18.84
C ILE A 31 -41.67 11.62 19.63
N MET A 32 -42.41 11.48 20.73
CA MET A 32 -42.42 10.25 21.53
C MET A 32 -43.08 9.06 20.82
N THR A 33 -44.12 9.31 20.02
CA THR A 33 -44.72 8.29 19.14
C THR A 33 -43.83 7.96 17.94
N SER A 34 -42.89 8.84 17.58
CA SER A 34 -41.79 8.55 16.64
C SER A 34 -40.66 7.76 17.30
N SER A 35 -41.00 6.70 18.03
CA SER A 35 -40.05 5.64 18.39
C SER A 35 -39.64 4.88 17.12
N ALA A 36 -38.72 5.47 16.35
CA ALA A 36 -38.02 4.78 15.29
C ALA A 36 -37.35 3.56 15.92
N SER A 37 -37.92 2.38 15.67
CA SER A 37 -37.25 1.13 16.04
C SER A 37 -35.91 1.12 15.33
N THR A 38 -34.82 1.09 16.10
CA THR A 38 -33.46 0.96 15.57
C THR A 38 -33.36 -0.39 14.86
N ALA A 39 -33.73 -0.40 13.59
CA ALA A 39 -33.74 -1.59 12.77
C ALA A 39 -32.30 -2.08 12.65
N THR A 40 -31.99 -3.18 13.33
CA THR A 40 -30.73 -3.87 13.15
C THR A 40 -30.56 -4.17 11.67
N PRO A 41 -29.47 -3.72 11.01
CA PRO A 41 -29.28 -3.96 9.59
C PRO A 41 -29.35 -5.47 9.35
N MET A 42 -30.17 -5.88 8.39
CA MET A 42 -30.45 -7.31 8.16
C MET A 42 -29.20 -7.99 7.60
N LYS A 43 -28.36 -8.53 8.50
CA LYS A 43 -27.14 -9.29 8.15
C LYS A 43 -27.40 -10.22 6.99
N HIS A 44 -26.71 -9.97 5.90
CA HIS A 44 -26.96 -10.57 4.60
C HIS A 44 -26.79 -12.10 4.69
N ALA A 45 -27.50 -12.87 3.85
CA ALA A 45 -27.47 -14.34 3.93
C ALA A 45 -26.05 -14.92 3.77
N PHE A 46 -25.20 -14.25 2.98
CA PHE A 46 -23.77 -14.53 2.88
C PHE A 46 -23.04 -14.38 4.23
N GLU A 47 -23.31 -13.31 4.95
CA GLU A 47 -22.57 -12.92 6.17
C GLU A 47 -22.83 -13.86 7.34
N ARG A 48 -24.04 -14.44 7.42
CA ARG A 48 -24.35 -15.53 8.35
C ARG A 48 -23.54 -16.78 8.01
N ARG A 49 -23.52 -17.17 6.73
CA ARG A 49 -22.72 -18.32 6.26
C ARG A 49 -21.22 -18.14 6.47
N VAL A 50 -20.72 -16.90 6.45
CA VAL A 50 -19.32 -16.57 6.81
C VAL A 50 -19.10 -16.77 8.32
N GLN A 51 -20.04 -16.32 9.18
CA GLN A 51 -19.97 -16.54 10.63
C GLN A 51 -20.03 -18.03 11.02
N ASP A 52 -20.71 -18.87 10.23
CA ASP A 52 -20.76 -20.32 10.43
C ASP A 52 -19.44 -21.04 10.07
N VAL A 53 -18.61 -20.45 9.19
CA VAL A 53 -17.33 -21.03 8.76
C VAL A 53 -16.23 -20.67 9.75
N LYS A 54 -15.83 -21.65 10.57
CA LYS A 54 -14.71 -21.51 11.51
C LYS A 54 -13.39 -21.90 10.86
N SER A 55 -12.60 -20.91 10.42
CA SER A 55 -11.18 -21.09 10.14
C SER A 55 -10.39 -21.14 11.47
N PRO A 56 -9.62 -22.19 11.77
CA PRO A 56 -8.82 -22.23 12.98
C PRO A 56 -7.65 -21.22 12.89
N LYS A 57 -7.31 -20.60 14.02
CA LYS A 57 -6.25 -19.57 14.06
C LYS A 57 -4.86 -20.13 13.68
N SER A 58 -4.63 -21.43 13.91
CA SER A 58 -3.41 -22.14 13.49
C SER A 58 -3.13 -21.97 12.00
N ASP A 59 -4.16 -22.12 11.17
CA ASP A 59 -4.01 -22.18 9.72
C ASP A 59 -3.79 -20.78 9.15
N ILE A 60 -4.43 -19.76 9.74
CA ILE A 60 -4.16 -18.35 9.45
C ILE A 60 -2.71 -18.00 9.81
N ASN A 61 -2.25 -18.41 11.00
CA ASN A 61 -0.88 -18.16 11.43
C ASN A 61 0.14 -18.89 10.52
N ALA A 62 -0.15 -20.12 10.11
CA ALA A 62 0.67 -20.87 9.16
C ALA A 62 0.72 -20.19 7.77
N LEU A 63 -0.42 -19.67 7.27
CA LEU A 63 -0.49 -18.92 6.01
C LEU A 63 0.27 -17.59 6.06
N ILE A 64 0.26 -16.90 7.21
CA ILE A 64 1.06 -15.69 7.42
C ILE A 64 2.55 -16.04 7.45
N LEU A 65 2.94 -17.11 8.15
CA LEU A 65 4.33 -17.55 8.21
C LEU A 65 4.86 -18.04 6.85
N ASP A 66 4.05 -18.76 6.08
CA ASP A 66 4.32 -19.15 4.68
C ASP A 66 4.60 -17.91 3.82
N TYR A 67 3.76 -16.88 3.91
CA TYR A 67 3.98 -15.61 3.21
C TYR A 67 5.27 -14.90 3.65
N LEU A 68 5.48 -14.72 4.96
CA LEU A 68 6.69 -14.04 5.47
C LEU A 68 7.98 -14.78 5.07
N THR A 69 7.94 -16.11 4.99
CA THR A 69 9.09 -16.93 4.59
C THR A 69 9.32 -16.88 3.07
N MET A 70 8.28 -17.03 2.26
CA MET A 70 8.41 -17.02 0.79
C MET A 70 8.77 -15.64 0.23
N GLU A 71 8.28 -14.55 0.81
CA GLU A 71 8.63 -13.19 0.38
C GLU A 71 10.01 -12.70 0.88
N GLY A 72 10.67 -13.45 1.77
CA GLY A 72 12.00 -13.12 2.30
C GLY A 72 12.01 -12.25 3.57
N TYR A 73 10.89 -12.11 4.27
CA TYR A 73 10.75 -11.31 5.50
C TYR A 73 11.18 -12.05 6.78
N SER A 74 12.39 -12.64 6.80
CA SER A 74 12.91 -13.46 7.93
C SER A 74 12.71 -12.83 9.32
N ARG A 75 13.15 -11.58 9.54
CA ARG A 75 12.97 -10.89 10.84
C ARG A 75 11.52 -10.71 11.28
N ALA A 76 10.58 -10.65 10.34
CA ALA A 76 9.16 -10.60 10.64
C ALA A 76 8.62 -12.00 10.96
N ALA A 77 9.05 -13.02 10.20
CA ALA A 77 8.76 -14.43 10.51
C ALA A 77 9.25 -14.83 11.92
N ASP A 78 10.44 -14.39 12.32
CA ASP A 78 11.03 -14.65 13.66
C ASP A 78 10.25 -14.00 14.81
N LYS A 79 9.78 -12.77 14.61
CA LYS A 79 8.96 -12.06 15.61
C LYS A 79 7.57 -12.70 15.69
N PHE A 80 6.99 -12.98 14.53
CA PHE A 80 5.66 -13.58 14.40
C PHE A 80 5.61 -15.01 14.97
N SER A 81 6.63 -15.85 14.73
CA SER A 81 6.66 -17.22 15.26
C SER A 81 6.70 -17.23 16.79
N LYS A 82 7.51 -16.33 17.39
CA LYS A 82 7.60 -16.13 18.85
C LYS A 82 6.30 -15.60 19.45
N GLU A 83 5.69 -14.59 18.82
CA GLU A 83 4.43 -13.99 19.31
C GLU A 83 3.22 -14.93 19.14
N ALA A 84 3.13 -15.64 18.02
CA ALA A 84 2.08 -16.61 17.74
C ALA A 84 2.27 -17.97 18.44
N ASN A 85 3.36 -18.13 19.21
CA ASN A 85 3.75 -19.36 19.91
C ASN A 85 3.72 -20.60 18.97
N LEU A 86 4.20 -20.41 17.74
CA LEU A 86 4.39 -21.48 16.77
C LEU A 86 5.66 -22.26 17.10
N GLN A 87 5.79 -23.48 16.58
CA GLN A 87 7.08 -24.15 16.57
C GLN A 87 8.07 -23.28 15.77
N GLU A 88 9.29 -23.11 16.29
CA GLU A 88 10.33 -22.37 15.61
C GLU A 88 10.67 -23.10 14.30
N HIS A 89 10.14 -22.58 13.18
CA HIS A 89 10.62 -22.98 11.86
C HIS A 89 12.06 -22.47 11.74
N PRO A 90 13.07 -23.34 11.62
CA PRO A 90 14.43 -22.89 11.41
C PRO A 90 14.46 -22.07 10.13
N ILE A 91 14.96 -20.82 10.20
CA ILE A 91 15.17 -20.00 9.01
C ILE A 91 16.19 -20.74 8.16
N ASP A 92 15.74 -21.30 7.04
CA ASP A 92 16.64 -21.94 6.09
C ASP A 92 17.68 -20.91 5.61
N GLU A 93 18.92 -21.36 5.40
CA GLU A 93 19.99 -20.49 4.93
C GLU A 93 19.64 -19.92 3.55
N THR A 94 18.85 -20.65 2.76
CA THR A 94 18.25 -20.17 1.50
C THR A 94 17.45 -18.89 1.69
N VAL A 95 16.61 -18.77 2.72
CA VAL A 95 15.78 -17.59 3.02
C VAL A 95 16.67 -16.38 3.31
N LYS A 96 17.81 -16.60 3.98
CA LYS A 96 18.79 -15.53 4.26
C LYS A 96 19.50 -15.06 2.99
N ILE A 97 19.88 -16.00 2.11
CA ILE A 97 20.49 -15.70 0.81
C ILE A 97 19.51 -14.94 -0.10
N ARG A 98 18.25 -15.40 -0.23
CA ARG A 98 17.19 -14.67 -0.96
C ARG A 98 17.02 -13.25 -0.44
N GLN A 99 16.96 -13.08 0.88
CA GLN A 99 16.86 -11.77 1.52
C GLN A 99 18.10 -10.88 1.26
N GLN A 100 19.31 -11.45 1.24
CA GLN A 100 20.54 -10.71 0.92
C GLN A 100 20.51 -10.19 -0.52
N ILE A 101 20.11 -11.04 -1.48
CA ILE A 101 19.98 -10.69 -2.90
C ILE A 101 18.90 -9.60 -3.08
N GLN A 102 17.70 -9.77 -2.51
CA GLN A 102 16.63 -8.76 -2.54
C GLN A 102 17.10 -7.42 -1.96
N ARG A 103 17.80 -7.42 -0.82
CA ARG A 103 18.34 -6.20 -0.20
C ARG A 103 19.34 -5.50 -1.12
N ALA A 104 20.28 -6.23 -1.72
CA ALA A 104 21.24 -5.68 -2.66
C ALA A 104 20.55 -5.05 -3.89
N ILE A 105 19.46 -5.65 -4.39
CA ILE A 105 18.64 -5.05 -5.46
C ILE A 105 17.96 -3.76 -4.99
N HIS A 106 17.35 -3.76 -3.80
CA HIS A 106 16.68 -2.58 -3.24
C HIS A 106 17.65 -1.41 -2.97
N THR A 107 18.88 -1.68 -2.48
CA THR A 107 19.89 -0.64 -2.25
C THR A 107 20.51 -0.10 -3.54
N GLY A 108 20.37 -0.80 -4.68
CA GLY A 108 21.00 -0.44 -5.95
C GLY A 108 22.37 -1.12 -6.17
N SER A 109 22.77 -2.04 -5.30
CA SER A 109 24.01 -2.82 -5.38
C SER A 109 23.86 -4.02 -6.33
N ILE A 110 23.43 -3.77 -7.57
CA ILE A 110 22.94 -4.82 -8.47
C ILE A 110 24.05 -5.80 -8.88
N GLN A 111 25.30 -5.34 -9.07
CA GLN A 111 26.45 -6.21 -9.31
C GLN A 111 26.63 -7.27 -8.21
N ALA A 112 26.59 -6.87 -6.94
CA ALA A 112 26.67 -7.80 -5.81
C ALA A 112 25.45 -8.74 -5.73
N ALA A 113 24.28 -8.30 -6.19
CA ALA A 113 23.10 -9.17 -6.31
C ALA A 113 23.26 -10.22 -7.42
N ILE A 114 23.89 -9.87 -8.55
CA ILE A 114 24.20 -10.80 -9.65
C ILE A 114 25.24 -11.83 -9.21
N GLU A 115 26.29 -11.40 -8.50
CA GLU A 115 27.32 -12.29 -7.94
C GLU A 115 26.71 -13.28 -6.95
N ALA A 116 25.99 -12.79 -5.93
CA ALA A 116 25.34 -13.65 -4.94
C ALA A 116 24.27 -14.59 -5.54
N LEU A 117 23.63 -14.21 -6.66
CA LEU A 117 22.71 -15.07 -7.38
C LEU A 117 23.42 -16.19 -8.17
N ASN A 118 24.57 -15.88 -8.77
CA ASN A 118 25.40 -16.88 -9.46
C ASN A 118 26.07 -17.85 -8.48
N ASP A 119 26.47 -17.37 -7.30
CA ASP A 119 26.99 -18.19 -6.19
C ASP A 119 25.92 -19.14 -5.63
N PHE A 120 24.65 -18.75 -5.69
CA PHE A 120 23.51 -19.59 -5.30
C PHE A 120 23.16 -20.65 -6.36
N ASP A 121 22.90 -20.24 -7.61
CA ASP A 121 22.66 -21.13 -8.76
C ASP A 121 22.97 -20.37 -10.06
N SER A 122 24.14 -20.65 -10.62
CA SER A 122 24.63 -20.06 -11.87
C SER A 122 23.74 -20.31 -13.08
N GLU A 123 22.91 -21.35 -13.06
CA GLU A 123 21.98 -21.62 -14.16
C GLU A 123 20.72 -20.74 -14.13
N ILE A 124 20.43 -19.98 -13.05
CA ILE A 124 19.21 -19.14 -12.99
C ILE A 124 19.22 -18.11 -14.13
N LEU A 125 20.34 -17.42 -14.32
CA LEU A 125 20.48 -16.36 -15.33
C LEU A 125 20.58 -16.90 -16.75
N ASP A 126 21.12 -18.11 -16.94
CA ASP A 126 21.20 -18.77 -18.23
C ASP A 126 19.83 -19.30 -18.71
N ARG A 127 18.97 -19.74 -17.79
CA ARG A 127 17.62 -20.24 -18.13
C ARG A 127 16.58 -19.13 -18.29
N ASP A 128 16.76 -17.97 -17.67
CA ASP A 128 15.88 -16.81 -17.86
C ASP A 128 16.65 -15.58 -18.38
N PRO A 129 16.80 -15.45 -19.72
CA PRO A 129 17.44 -14.27 -20.32
C PRO A 129 16.63 -12.98 -20.10
N THR A 130 15.33 -13.07 -19.77
CA THR A 130 14.49 -11.90 -19.45
C THR A 130 14.89 -11.33 -18.10
N LEU A 131 15.01 -12.18 -17.09
CA LEU A 131 15.49 -11.81 -15.75
C LEU A 131 16.91 -11.26 -15.80
N HIS A 132 17.79 -11.93 -16.56
CA HIS A 132 19.17 -11.50 -16.69
C HIS A 132 19.29 -10.14 -17.41
N PHE A 133 18.48 -9.89 -18.45
CA PHE A 133 18.40 -8.57 -19.08
C PHE A 133 17.83 -7.50 -18.13
N ALA A 134 16.79 -7.82 -17.35
CA ALA A 134 16.20 -6.88 -16.39
C ALA A 134 17.19 -6.45 -15.29
N LEU A 135 18.00 -7.37 -14.78
CA LEU A 135 19.09 -7.06 -13.83
C LEU A 135 20.16 -6.16 -14.45
N LEU A 136 20.57 -6.42 -15.70
CA LEU A 136 21.52 -5.54 -16.41
C LEU A 136 20.92 -4.16 -16.71
N ARG A 137 19.64 -4.06 -17.10
CA ARG A 137 18.93 -2.78 -17.27
C ARG A 137 18.94 -2.00 -15.97
N LEU A 138 18.70 -2.66 -14.84
CA LEU A 138 18.72 -2.02 -13.53
C LEU A 138 20.13 -1.52 -13.15
N GLN A 139 21.17 -2.32 -13.36
CA GLN A 139 22.56 -1.89 -13.17
C GLN A 139 22.91 -0.69 -14.07
N LEU A 140 22.43 -0.65 -15.32
CA LEU A 140 22.60 0.51 -16.20
C LEU A 140 21.87 1.76 -15.65
N VAL A 141 20.64 1.62 -15.13
CA VAL A 141 19.92 2.73 -14.48
C VAL A 141 20.71 3.28 -13.29
N GLU A 142 21.29 2.43 -12.45
CA GLU A 142 22.10 2.88 -11.30
C GLU A 142 23.41 3.56 -11.73
N LEU A 143 24.05 3.09 -12.80
CA LEU A 143 25.18 3.79 -13.42
C LEU A 143 24.77 5.16 -13.95
N ILE A 144 23.66 5.25 -14.69
CA ILE A 144 23.13 6.53 -15.20
C ILE A 144 22.88 7.51 -14.06
N ARG A 145 22.20 7.08 -12.98
CA ARG A 145 21.95 7.91 -11.79
C ARG A 145 23.24 8.41 -11.14
N SER A 146 24.29 7.58 -11.12
CA SER A 146 25.60 7.96 -10.58
C SER A 146 26.31 8.99 -11.47
N CYS A 147 26.25 8.80 -12.79
CA CYS A 147 26.80 9.74 -13.78
C CYS A 147 26.06 11.09 -13.77
N THR A 148 24.73 11.10 -13.64
CA THR A 148 23.90 12.33 -13.71
C THR A 148 23.76 13.07 -12.38
N ALA A 149 24.13 12.45 -11.25
CA ALA A 149 24.15 13.11 -9.94
C ALA A 149 25.16 14.27 -9.82
N THR A 150 26.20 14.30 -10.66
CA THR A 150 27.20 15.37 -10.69
C THR A 150 27.11 16.18 -11.98
N PRO A 151 27.09 17.53 -11.93
CA PRO A 151 27.11 18.36 -13.13
C PRO A 151 28.42 18.15 -13.92
N GLY A 152 28.32 17.54 -15.09
CA GLY A 152 29.48 17.16 -15.90
C GLY A 152 30.10 15.79 -15.56
N GLY A 153 29.37 14.92 -14.84
CA GLY A 153 29.78 13.56 -14.57
C GLY A 153 30.04 12.74 -15.85
N ASP A 154 31.01 11.84 -15.78
CA ASP A 154 31.42 11.02 -16.92
C ASP A 154 30.38 9.95 -17.26
N ILE A 155 29.82 10.00 -18.47
CA ILE A 155 28.86 9.02 -19.00
C ILE A 155 29.54 7.77 -19.59
N THR A 156 30.86 7.78 -19.75
CA THR A 156 31.63 6.69 -20.36
C THR A 156 31.43 5.34 -19.68
N PRO A 157 31.32 5.22 -18.33
CA PRO A 157 31.06 3.94 -17.67
C PRO A 157 29.69 3.34 -18.06
N ALA A 158 28.63 4.16 -18.07
CA ALA A 158 27.29 3.73 -18.46
C ALA A 158 27.24 3.29 -19.93
N LEU A 159 27.84 4.08 -20.83
CA LEU A 159 27.91 3.75 -22.27
C LEU A 159 28.74 2.49 -22.54
N THR A 160 29.87 2.33 -21.84
CA THR A 160 30.73 1.15 -21.94
C THR A 160 29.98 -0.10 -21.47
N PHE A 161 29.31 -0.03 -20.32
CA PHE A 161 28.50 -1.13 -19.79
C PHE A 161 27.34 -1.51 -20.71
N ALA A 162 26.59 -0.51 -21.20
CA ALA A 162 25.51 -0.71 -22.17
C ALA A 162 26.01 -1.42 -23.45
N THR A 163 27.15 -0.98 -23.99
CA THR A 163 27.74 -1.54 -25.22
C THR A 163 28.22 -2.98 -25.04
N HIS A 164 28.88 -3.30 -23.92
CA HIS A 164 29.45 -4.64 -23.69
C HIS A 164 28.41 -5.67 -23.23
N HIS A 165 27.47 -5.30 -22.36
CA HIS A 165 26.57 -6.26 -21.71
C HIS A 165 25.15 -6.26 -22.31
N LEU A 166 24.57 -5.10 -22.61
CA LEU A 166 23.20 -5.01 -23.14
C LEU A 166 23.18 -5.05 -24.68
N GLY A 167 24.16 -4.43 -25.35
CA GLY A 167 24.27 -4.35 -26.80
C GLY A 167 24.15 -5.70 -27.53
N PRO A 168 24.88 -6.76 -27.13
CA PRO A 168 24.75 -8.08 -27.75
C PRO A 168 23.41 -8.79 -27.51
N ARG A 169 22.64 -8.34 -26.50
CA ARG A 169 21.40 -8.99 -26.03
C ARG A 169 20.13 -8.27 -26.49
N ALA A 170 20.18 -6.95 -26.64
CA ALA A 170 19.09 -6.13 -27.16
C ALA A 170 18.47 -6.62 -28.48
N PRO A 171 19.22 -7.10 -29.50
CA PRO A 171 18.62 -7.58 -30.75
C PRO A 171 17.98 -8.98 -30.64
N THR A 172 18.06 -9.67 -29.50
CA THR A 172 17.45 -11.01 -29.34
C THR A 172 15.94 -10.96 -29.11
N ASP A 173 15.41 -9.84 -28.57
CA ASP A 173 13.98 -9.61 -28.38
C ASP A 173 13.67 -8.11 -28.62
N PRO A 174 12.69 -7.76 -29.49
CA PRO A 174 12.27 -6.37 -29.69
C PRO A 174 11.89 -5.61 -28.41
N ARG A 175 11.47 -6.32 -27.35
CA ARG A 175 11.17 -5.74 -26.04
C ARG A 175 12.44 -5.23 -25.35
N PHE A 176 13.54 -6.00 -25.41
CA PHE A 176 14.84 -5.61 -24.85
C PHE A 176 15.41 -4.40 -25.58
N LEU A 177 15.21 -4.30 -26.90
CA LEU A 177 15.62 -3.12 -27.66
C LEU A 177 14.87 -1.87 -27.19
N LYS A 178 13.53 -1.92 -27.11
CA LYS A 178 12.71 -0.81 -26.60
C LYS A 178 13.09 -0.40 -25.17
N ASP A 179 13.27 -1.38 -24.29
CA ASP A 179 13.68 -1.16 -22.90
C ASP A 179 15.08 -0.50 -22.79
N LEU A 180 16.01 -0.88 -23.67
CA LEU A 180 17.33 -0.26 -23.77
C LEU A 180 17.25 1.17 -24.32
N GLU A 181 16.48 1.40 -25.39
CA GLU A 181 16.28 2.73 -25.98
C GLU A 181 15.73 3.72 -24.95
N GLU A 182 14.69 3.33 -24.19
CA GLU A 182 14.14 4.12 -23.09
C GLU A 182 15.17 4.40 -21.99
N THR A 183 15.96 3.39 -21.61
CA THR A 183 16.98 3.56 -20.56
C THR A 183 18.12 4.47 -21.04
N MET A 184 18.52 4.38 -22.31
CA MET A 184 19.54 5.25 -22.91
C MET A 184 19.03 6.69 -23.11
N ALA A 185 17.73 6.90 -23.29
CA ALA A 185 17.15 8.25 -23.35
C ALA A 185 17.38 9.05 -22.05
N LEU A 186 17.49 8.38 -20.89
CA LEU A 186 17.81 9.00 -19.60
C LEU A 186 19.19 9.68 -19.57
N LEU A 187 20.12 9.33 -20.47
CA LEU A 187 21.41 10.02 -20.61
C LEU A 187 21.29 11.36 -21.36
N VAL A 188 20.24 11.52 -22.16
CA VAL A 188 20.05 12.69 -23.04
C VAL A 188 19.11 13.72 -22.40
N PHE A 189 18.07 13.25 -21.69
CA PHE A 189 17.08 14.12 -21.09
C PHE A 189 17.40 14.48 -19.62
N PRO A 190 17.28 15.77 -19.24
CA PRO A 190 17.49 16.19 -17.85
C PRO A 190 16.42 15.56 -16.95
N HIS A 191 16.84 15.08 -15.78
CA HIS A 191 15.95 14.33 -14.88
C HIS A 191 14.82 15.19 -14.26
N SER A 192 14.86 16.52 -14.44
CA SER A 192 13.81 17.47 -14.02
C SER A 192 12.56 17.43 -14.90
N ASP A 193 12.71 17.14 -16.19
CA ASP A 193 11.66 17.28 -17.21
C ASP A 193 11.48 15.98 -18.02
N LEU A 194 11.45 14.85 -17.32
CA LEU A 194 11.20 13.54 -17.92
C LEU A 194 9.70 13.30 -18.14
N GLU A 195 9.36 12.72 -19.29
CA GLU A 195 8.03 12.17 -19.52
C GLU A 195 7.71 11.07 -18.46
N PRO A 196 6.46 10.94 -17.97
CA PRO A 196 6.11 9.97 -16.93
C PRO A 196 6.57 8.52 -17.20
N GLN A 197 6.65 8.11 -18.47
CA GLN A 197 7.16 6.80 -18.86
C GLN A 197 8.65 6.62 -18.52
N LEU A 198 9.47 7.64 -18.77
CA LEU A 198 10.90 7.65 -18.45
C LEU A 198 11.14 7.86 -16.94
N ALA A 199 10.35 8.72 -16.31
CA ALA A 199 10.41 8.94 -14.86
C ALA A 199 10.13 7.65 -14.06
N ALA A 200 9.23 6.78 -14.54
CA ALA A 200 8.95 5.49 -13.93
C ALA A 200 10.16 4.54 -13.89
N ILE A 201 11.12 4.67 -14.83
CA ILE A 201 12.35 3.84 -14.87
C ILE A 201 13.29 4.20 -13.71
N LEU A 202 13.28 5.47 -13.27
CA LEU A 202 14.05 5.93 -12.11
C LEU A 202 13.37 5.63 -10.76
N HIS A 203 12.09 5.24 -10.77
CA HIS A 203 11.29 5.01 -9.58
C HIS A 203 11.70 3.70 -8.87
N PRO A 204 11.78 3.65 -7.52
CA PRO A 204 12.16 2.44 -6.78
C PRO A 204 11.23 1.23 -7.01
N ASP A 205 10.04 1.42 -7.58
CA ASP A 205 9.16 0.31 -7.95
C ASP A 205 9.78 -0.61 -9.02
N LEU A 206 10.65 -0.09 -9.91
CA LEU A 206 11.39 -0.93 -10.86
C LEU A 206 12.33 -1.89 -10.12
N ARG A 207 13.09 -1.38 -9.13
CA ARG A 207 13.91 -2.22 -8.25
C ARG A 207 13.07 -3.25 -7.52
N ARG A 208 11.85 -2.88 -7.07
CA ARG A 208 10.94 -3.80 -6.37
C ARG A 208 10.44 -4.91 -7.29
N GLY A 209 10.01 -4.60 -8.50
CA GLY A 209 9.56 -5.60 -9.49
C GLY A 209 10.66 -6.60 -9.85
N VAL A 210 11.88 -6.12 -10.11
CA VAL A 210 13.03 -6.99 -10.40
C VAL A 210 13.41 -7.86 -9.18
N ALA A 211 13.37 -7.31 -7.96
CA ALA A 211 13.60 -8.09 -6.74
C ALA A 211 12.55 -9.19 -6.53
N ASP A 212 11.27 -8.90 -6.82
CA ASP A 212 10.20 -9.88 -6.77
C ASP A 212 10.39 -10.99 -7.81
N ASP A 213 10.82 -10.66 -9.03
CA ASP A 213 11.07 -11.63 -10.10
C ASP A 213 12.30 -12.50 -9.83
N VAL A 214 13.38 -11.93 -9.27
CA VAL A 214 14.52 -12.72 -8.76
C VAL A 214 14.08 -13.66 -7.65
N ASN A 215 13.27 -13.20 -6.69
CA ASN A 215 12.76 -14.06 -5.62
C ASN A 215 11.91 -15.22 -6.17
N LYS A 216 11.02 -14.97 -7.14
CA LYS A 216 10.24 -16.03 -7.83
C LYS A 216 11.14 -17.04 -8.56
N ALA A 217 12.21 -16.58 -9.21
CA ALA A 217 13.14 -17.43 -9.93
C ALA A 217 13.95 -18.34 -8.99
N ILE A 218 14.42 -17.80 -7.85
CA ILE A 218 15.09 -18.59 -6.81
C ILE A 218 14.09 -19.59 -6.18
N LEU A 219 12.89 -19.12 -5.80
CA LEU A 219 11.85 -20.00 -5.28
C LEU A 219 11.54 -21.17 -6.22
N GLN A 220 11.47 -20.94 -7.53
CA GLN A 220 11.23 -22.00 -8.52
C GLN A 220 12.35 -23.07 -8.57
N ARG A 221 13.58 -22.75 -8.16
CA ARG A 221 14.68 -23.72 -8.05
C ARG A 221 14.59 -24.54 -6.76
N GLU A 222 14.26 -23.87 -5.66
CA GLU A 222 14.24 -24.43 -4.31
C GLU A 222 12.96 -25.23 -4.01
N THR A 223 11.83 -24.81 -4.60
CA THR A 223 10.51 -25.41 -4.42
C THR A 223 9.72 -25.39 -5.73
N GLU A 224 8.80 -26.35 -5.91
CA GLU A 224 7.87 -26.35 -7.05
C GLU A 224 6.89 -25.15 -7.02
N ARG A 225 6.87 -24.36 -5.93
CA ARG A 225 5.91 -23.28 -5.67
C ARG A 225 6.53 -21.89 -5.89
N ARG A 226 6.09 -21.20 -6.93
CA ARG A 226 6.56 -19.83 -7.28
C ARG A 226 6.12 -18.72 -6.32
N GLU A 227 5.15 -18.95 -5.44
CA GLU A 227 4.55 -17.91 -4.60
C GLU A 227 3.82 -18.46 -3.37
N ALA A 228 3.65 -17.60 -2.37
CA ALA A 228 2.94 -17.87 -1.13
C ALA A 228 1.49 -18.35 -1.33
N SER A 229 1.04 -19.22 -0.43
CA SER A 229 -0.32 -19.78 -0.44
C SER A 229 -1.40 -18.70 -0.31
N ILE A 230 -1.10 -17.59 0.39
CA ILE A 230 -2.02 -16.45 0.51
C ILE A 230 -2.30 -15.75 -0.83
N ARG A 231 -1.31 -15.66 -1.74
CA ARG A 231 -1.50 -15.06 -3.07
C ARG A 231 -2.44 -15.91 -3.92
N ASN A 232 -2.31 -17.24 -3.84
CA ASN A 232 -3.25 -18.19 -4.44
C ASN A 232 -4.67 -18.05 -3.85
N LEU A 233 -4.80 -17.92 -2.53
CA LEU A 233 -6.10 -17.71 -1.86
C LEU A 233 -6.78 -16.42 -2.33
N ILE A 234 -6.03 -15.32 -2.50
CA ILE A 234 -6.57 -14.05 -3.03
C ILE A 234 -7.08 -14.23 -4.47
N ARG A 235 -6.33 -14.93 -5.34
CA ARG A 235 -6.80 -15.24 -6.71
C ARG A 235 -8.05 -16.12 -6.72
N MET A 236 -8.08 -17.16 -5.89
CA MET A 236 -9.25 -18.05 -5.75
C MET A 236 -10.48 -17.28 -5.22
N ARG A 237 -10.30 -16.36 -4.26
CA ARG A 237 -11.36 -15.46 -3.78
C ARG A 237 -11.90 -14.60 -4.93
N ALA A 238 -11.04 -13.92 -5.68
CA ALA A 238 -11.45 -13.07 -6.79
C ALA A 238 -12.18 -13.86 -7.90
N TRP A 239 -11.68 -15.06 -8.23
CA TRP A 239 -12.33 -15.97 -9.18
C TRP A 239 -13.71 -16.43 -8.68
N ALA A 240 -13.83 -16.83 -7.41
CA ALA A 240 -15.09 -17.29 -6.82
C ALA A 240 -16.13 -16.16 -6.76
N GLU A 241 -15.72 -14.93 -6.42
CA GLU A 241 -16.60 -13.76 -6.38
C GLU A 241 -17.12 -13.40 -7.78
N ASN A 242 -16.25 -13.39 -8.79
CA ASN A 242 -16.63 -13.13 -10.18
C ASN A 242 -17.54 -14.23 -10.75
N THR A 243 -17.26 -15.50 -10.44
CA THR A 243 -18.08 -16.64 -10.87
C THR A 243 -19.47 -16.57 -10.22
N ALA A 244 -19.55 -16.30 -8.92
CA ALA A 244 -20.82 -16.19 -8.21
C ALA A 244 -21.65 -14.96 -8.65
N ARG A 245 -21.01 -13.83 -8.99
CA ARG A 245 -21.68 -12.69 -9.62
C ARG A 245 -22.21 -13.04 -11.02
N ALA A 246 -21.44 -13.75 -11.84
CA ALA A 246 -21.88 -14.22 -13.17
C ALA A 246 -23.09 -15.18 -13.09
N GLU A 247 -23.11 -16.06 -12.09
CA GLU A 247 -24.24 -16.94 -11.77
C GLU A 247 -25.41 -16.23 -11.07
N LYS A 248 -25.32 -14.91 -10.84
CA LYS A 248 -26.34 -14.09 -10.14
C LYS A 248 -26.72 -14.63 -8.75
N LYS A 249 -25.76 -15.24 -8.05
CA LYS A 249 -25.95 -15.65 -6.65
C LYS A 249 -26.07 -14.41 -5.77
N ALA A 250 -26.92 -14.48 -4.73
CA ALA A 250 -27.07 -13.40 -3.76
C ALA A 250 -25.76 -13.18 -2.99
N LEU A 251 -25.04 -12.13 -3.37
CA LEU A 251 -23.84 -11.61 -2.73
C LEU A 251 -24.06 -10.12 -2.40
N PRO A 252 -23.42 -9.58 -1.35
CA PRO A 252 -23.32 -8.14 -1.17
C PRO A 252 -22.61 -7.51 -2.37
N ASP A 253 -22.96 -6.27 -2.73
CA ASP A 253 -22.33 -5.56 -3.85
C ASP A 253 -20.81 -5.46 -3.65
N ARG A 254 -20.40 -5.10 -2.43
CA ARG A 254 -19.01 -5.06 -1.98
C ARG A 254 -18.79 -6.10 -0.88
N ILE A 255 -17.83 -7.00 -1.11
CA ILE A 255 -17.32 -7.90 -0.06
C ILE A 255 -15.98 -7.31 0.39
N SER A 256 -15.96 -6.67 1.56
CA SER A 256 -14.74 -6.11 2.13
C SER A 256 -13.72 -7.20 2.47
N ILE A 257 -12.44 -6.85 2.48
CA ILE A 257 -11.33 -7.73 2.90
C ILE A 257 -10.92 -7.43 4.36
N GLY A 258 -11.52 -6.40 4.99
CA GLY A 258 -11.19 -5.97 6.35
C GLY A 258 -9.84 -5.26 6.49
N LEU A 259 -9.22 -4.86 5.36
CA LEU A 259 -7.93 -4.14 5.34
C LEU A 259 -8.08 -2.62 5.48
N ASN A 260 -9.28 -2.09 5.23
CA ASN A 260 -9.62 -0.72 5.55
C ASN A 260 -10.03 -0.72 7.04
N GLY A 261 -9.27 -0.03 7.89
CA GLY A 261 -9.53 0.04 9.33
C GLY A 261 -10.95 0.54 9.62
N ASP A 262 -11.51 0.09 10.75
CA ASP A 262 -12.93 0.24 11.16
C ASP A 262 -13.53 1.61 10.77
N GLY A 263 -14.38 1.61 9.74
CA GLY A 263 -14.92 2.87 9.20
C GLY A 263 -15.97 2.79 8.09
N ASP A 264 -16.17 1.64 7.42
CA ASP A 264 -17.24 1.47 6.42
C ASP A 264 -18.55 0.96 7.07
N THR A 265 -19.21 1.84 7.83
CA THR A 265 -20.67 1.76 7.96
C THR A 265 -21.27 2.31 6.67
N ASP A 266 -21.65 1.43 5.74
CA ASP A 266 -22.26 1.80 4.45
C ASP A 266 -23.51 2.69 4.67
N VAL A 267 -23.34 4.00 4.54
CA VAL A 267 -24.42 4.98 4.37
C VAL A 267 -24.51 5.33 2.90
N HIS A 268 -25.25 4.51 2.16
CA HIS A 268 -25.53 4.76 0.74
C HIS A 268 -27.03 5.05 0.56
N ASP A 269 -27.41 6.33 0.70
CA ASP A 269 -28.74 6.84 0.37
C ASP A 269 -28.70 7.61 -0.96
N PRO A 270 -29.44 7.21 -2.02
CA PRO A 270 -29.27 7.76 -3.36
C PRO A 270 -30.34 8.82 -3.73
N MET A 271 -30.28 10.05 -3.18
CA MET A 271 -31.22 11.14 -3.54
C MET A 271 -30.58 12.54 -3.75
N ILE A 272 -30.09 12.74 -4.98
CA ILE A 272 -30.15 13.92 -5.87
C ILE A 272 -30.69 15.30 -5.33
N GLU A 273 -29.83 16.34 -5.43
CA GLU A 273 -30.09 17.80 -5.70
C GLU A 273 -30.86 18.73 -4.71
N PRO A 274 -30.82 20.10 -4.85
CA PRO A 274 -29.64 20.96 -5.06
C PRO A 274 -29.64 22.34 -4.30
N GLY A 275 -28.45 22.83 -3.93
CA GLY A 275 -28.03 24.26 -3.96
C GLY A 275 -28.67 25.37 -3.09
N ARG A 276 -27.85 26.08 -2.30
CA ARG A 276 -27.63 27.57 -2.38
C ARG A 276 -26.63 28.15 -1.35
N GLN A 277 -25.62 28.83 -1.89
CA GLN A 277 -24.88 30.03 -1.43
C GLN A 277 -24.84 30.46 0.06
N GLU A 278 -23.62 30.45 0.60
CA GLU A 278 -22.89 31.54 1.28
C GLU A 278 -23.64 32.67 2.01
N GLN A 279 -23.24 32.92 3.27
CA GLN A 279 -22.81 34.27 3.70
C GLN A 279 -21.95 34.29 4.99
N ASN A 280 -21.06 35.28 5.07
CA ASN A 280 -20.03 35.47 6.10
C ASN A 280 -20.52 36.25 7.35
N GLY A 281 -19.86 36.08 8.51
CA GLY A 281 -20.01 36.97 9.68
C GLY A 281 -19.13 36.54 10.89
N PRO A 282 -18.31 37.42 11.53
CA PRO A 282 -17.21 36.98 12.43
C PRO A 282 -17.28 37.45 13.90
N ARG A 283 -16.26 37.05 14.71
CA ARG A 283 -15.88 37.44 16.10
C ARG A 283 -16.64 36.71 17.24
N SER A 284 -16.07 36.47 18.45
CA SER A 284 -14.80 36.90 19.09
C SER A 284 -14.28 35.94 20.18
N ASP A 285 -12.97 36.02 20.42
CA ASP A 285 -12.11 35.62 21.56
C ASP A 285 -12.70 35.21 22.93
N SER A 286 -12.20 34.07 23.44
CA SER A 286 -11.70 33.83 24.83
C SER A 286 -11.11 32.40 24.87
N ALA A 287 -9.79 32.20 24.94
CA ALA A 287 -8.93 32.21 26.14
C ALA A 287 -9.05 30.94 27.01
N ASP A 288 -7.90 30.52 27.57
CA ASP A 288 -7.69 29.42 28.53
C ASP A 288 -7.80 27.95 28.06
N THR A 289 -6.73 27.44 27.45
CA THR A 289 -5.99 26.29 28.05
C THR A 289 -4.54 26.23 27.54
N GLN A 290 -3.61 26.82 28.29
CA GLN A 290 -2.19 26.49 28.19
C GLN A 290 -1.86 25.49 29.30
N ASP A 291 -1.80 24.20 28.95
CA ASP A 291 -0.99 23.19 29.67
C ASP A 291 -0.98 21.90 28.86
N ALA A 292 0.22 21.43 28.48
CA ALA A 292 0.59 20.19 27.75
C ALA A 292 1.42 20.44 26.47
N LEU A 293 2.58 21.10 26.58
CA LEU A 293 3.56 21.18 25.49
C LEU A 293 5.02 21.21 25.98
N GLU A 294 5.34 20.31 26.91
CA GLU A 294 6.71 19.90 27.22
C GLU A 294 6.73 18.36 27.35
N HIS A 295 7.12 17.63 26.29
CA HIS A 295 7.71 16.27 26.27
C HIS A 295 7.75 15.63 24.86
N TYR A 296 8.21 16.35 23.82
CA TYR A 296 8.50 15.73 22.50
C TYR A 296 9.60 16.45 21.70
N GLU A 297 10.76 16.71 22.32
CA GLU A 297 12.02 17.00 21.61
C GLU A 297 13.18 16.27 22.29
N SER A 298 13.52 15.07 21.80
CA SER A 298 14.79 14.36 22.04
C SER A 298 14.74 12.93 21.47
N GLU A 299 14.88 12.75 20.15
CA GLU A 299 15.42 11.48 19.58
C GLU A 299 15.88 11.57 18.10
N ASP A 300 16.45 12.72 17.68
CA ASP A 300 17.15 12.88 16.40
C ASP A 300 18.66 13.07 16.62
N SER A 301 19.37 12.01 17.05
CA SER A 301 20.86 11.99 17.06
C SER A 301 21.45 10.57 17.07
N TYR A 302 21.17 9.78 16.03
CA TYR A 302 21.89 8.51 15.83
C TYR A 302 22.05 8.11 14.35
N TYR A 303 22.68 8.98 13.54
CA TYR A 303 23.40 8.61 12.31
C TYR A 303 24.36 9.75 11.90
N ASP A 304 25.45 9.89 12.64
CA ASP A 304 26.63 10.65 12.22
C ASP A 304 27.89 9.86 12.60
N GLY A 305 28.92 9.87 11.75
CA GLY A 305 30.22 9.24 12.03
C GLY A 305 30.42 7.76 11.61
N VAL A 306 30.27 7.42 10.32
CA VAL A 306 31.04 6.32 9.69
C VAL A 306 31.43 6.70 8.24
N PHE A 307 32.28 7.72 8.08
CA PHE A 307 32.88 8.05 6.78
C PHE A 307 34.18 8.87 6.91
N ASP A 308 35.17 8.37 7.67
CA ASP A 308 36.56 8.81 7.51
C ASP A 308 37.55 7.77 8.08
N GLU A 309 38.15 6.96 7.19
CA GLU A 309 39.40 6.20 7.36
C GLU A 309 39.53 5.23 6.16
N PHE A 310 40.11 5.69 5.04
CA PHE A 310 40.86 4.87 4.06
C PHE A 310 41.49 5.77 2.98
N TYR A 311 42.41 6.64 3.39
CA TYR A 311 43.49 7.17 2.55
C TYR A 311 44.77 7.25 3.39
N ASP A 312 45.92 7.08 2.73
CA ASP A 312 47.30 6.96 3.25
C ASP A 312 47.56 5.74 4.16
N SER A 313 48.31 4.73 3.73
CA SER A 313 49.76 4.88 3.48
C SER A 313 50.37 3.74 2.64
N GLU A 314 51.33 4.12 1.78
CA GLU A 314 52.48 3.38 1.20
C GLU A 314 52.26 2.02 0.49
#